data_AF-A0A9P7A3D8-F1
#
_entry.id   AF-A0A9P7A3D8-F1
#
_cell.length_a   1.000
_cell.length_b   1.000
_cell.length_c   1.000
_cell.angle_alpha   90.00
_cell.angle_beta   90.00
_cell.angle_gamma   90.00
#
_symmetry.space_group_name_H-M   'P 1'
#
loop_
_entity.id
_entity.type
_entity.pdbx_description
1 polymer ?
#
loop_
_entity_poly.entity_id
_entity_poly.type
_entity_poly.pdbx_seq_one_letter_code
_entity_poly.pdbx_strand_id
1 'polypeptide(L)'
;MSSLRIFSSVASKRHLKLSPTSWRAYATPATLKHQERDPQLGDYPDLPWVSNQELPARGWWDQQMRRNFGDPIQEYDEVLSMWGPDAPPVPPHKALFQLSLAISAFAGFGFLCQYALVPDRPTVPREYPYSGLVRELGGLEENKASEETNEDIDE
;
A
#
# COMPACT_ATOMS: atom_id res chain seq x y z
N MET A 1 -59.72 -14.67 -34.09
CA MET A 1 -58.95 -15.07 -32.89
C MET A 1 -57.73 -14.17 -32.79
N SER A 2 -57.72 -13.16 -31.92
CA SER A 2 -56.47 -12.48 -31.52
C SER A 2 -56.74 -11.72 -30.22
N SER A 3 -56.22 -12.25 -29.11
CA SER A 3 -56.34 -11.68 -27.77
C SER A 3 -55.06 -10.88 -27.49
N LEU A 4 -55.14 -9.55 -27.46
CA LEU A 4 -54.06 -8.70 -26.99
C LEU A 4 -53.98 -8.83 -25.46
N ARG A 5 -52.92 -9.48 -24.97
CA ARG A 5 -52.56 -9.50 -23.56
C ARG A 5 -51.68 -8.29 -23.28
N ILE A 6 -52.22 -7.33 -22.53
CA ILE A 6 -51.47 -6.19 -22.00
C ILE A 6 -50.66 -6.71 -20.80
N PHE A 7 -49.34 -6.72 -20.93
CA PHE A 7 -48.44 -7.05 -19.82
C PHE A 7 -48.35 -5.85 -18.86
N SER A 8 -48.87 -6.00 -17.65
CA SER A 8 -48.68 -5.03 -16.57
C SER A 8 -47.26 -5.15 -16.00
N SER A 9 -46.45 -4.11 -16.17
CA SER A 9 -45.12 -4.01 -15.57
C SER A 9 -45.24 -3.76 -14.05
N VAL A 10 -44.84 -4.74 -13.25
CA VAL A 10 -44.70 -4.57 -11.79
C VAL A 10 -43.33 -3.93 -11.52
N ALA A 11 -43.33 -2.63 -11.27
CA ALA A 11 -42.15 -1.90 -10.82
C ALA A 11 -41.77 -2.35 -9.39
N SER A 12 -40.81 -3.26 -9.27
CA SER A 12 -40.24 -3.68 -7.99
C SER A 12 -39.37 -2.55 -7.42
N LYS A 13 -39.91 -1.82 -6.44
CA LYS A 13 -39.14 -0.85 -5.65
C LYS A 13 -38.18 -1.61 -4.73
N ARG A 14 -36.93 -1.78 -5.17
CA ARG A 14 -35.85 -2.28 -4.31
C ARG A 14 -35.44 -1.16 -3.36
N HIS A 15 -35.83 -1.29 -2.09
CA HIS A 15 -35.35 -0.42 -1.03
C HIS A 15 -33.86 -0.70 -0.80
N LEU A 16 -33.00 0.26 -1.15
CA LEU A 16 -31.60 0.26 -0.79
C LEU A 16 -31.51 0.42 0.74
N LYS A 17 -31.12 -0.65 1.44
CA LYS A 17 -30.76 -0.57 2.86
C LYS A 17 -29.41 0.13 2.95
N LEU A 18 -29.44 1.42 3.28
CA LEU A 18 -28.25 2.15 3.71
C LEU A 18 -27.80 1.54 5.05
N SER A 19 -26.77 0.70 5.00
CA SER A 19 -26.07 0.25 6.20
C SER A 19 -25.44 1.46 6.87
N PRO A 20 -25.64 1.70 8.19
CA PRO A 20 -24.93 2.75 8.88
C PRO A 20 -23.43 2.42 8.82
N THR A 21 -22.68 3.29 8.17
CA THR A 21 -21.22 3.22 8.15
C THR A 21 -20.73 3.55 9.57
N SER A 22 -20.50 2.53 10.39
CA SER A 22 -19.81 2.72 11.67
C SER A 22 -18.35 3.05 11.38
N TRP A 23 -18.00 4.34 11.40
CA TRP A 23 -16.63 4.85 11.26
C TRP A 23 -15.69 4.56 12.44
N ARG A 24 -15.96 3.50 13.21
CA ARG A 24 -15.00 2.94 14.16
C ARG A 24 -15.05 1.42 14.09
N ALA A 25 -14.38 0.86 13.10
CA ALA A 25 -13.89 -0.50 13.21
C ALA A 25 -12.77 -0.46 14.26
N TYR A 26 -13.10 -0.85 15.49
CA TYR A 26 -12.06 -1.15 16.48
C TYR A 26 -11.21 -2.28 15.89
N ALA A 27 -9.89 -2.07 15.90
CA ALA A 27 -8.90 -2.97 15.36
C ALA A 27 -9.21 -4.41 15.76
N THR A 28 -9.44 -5.28 14.78
CA THR A 28 -9.35 -6.72 15.01
C THR A 28 -7.88 -7.08 14.83
N PRO A 29 -7.12 -7.33 15.91
CA PRO A 29 -5.73 -7.72 15.77
C PRO A 29 -5.66 -9.02 14.96
N ALA A 30 -4.53 -9.23 14.28
CA ALA A 30 -4.15 -10.56 13.86
C ALA A 30 -4.03 -11.41 15.13
N THR A 31 -5.03 -12.24 15.43
CA THR A 31 -5.01 -13.16 16.55
C THR A 31 -3.76 -14.02 16.42
N LEU A 32 -2.74 -13.73 17.23
CA LEU A 32 -1.62 -14.63 17.39
C LEU A 32 -2.22 -15.92 17.97
N LYS A 33 -1.99 -17.04 17.28
CA LYS A 33 -2.50 -18.34 17.71
C LYS A 33 -2.04 -18.59 19.15
N HIS A 34 -2.92 -19.16 19.96
CA HIS A 34 -2.66 -19.55 21.35
C HIS A 34 -1.26 -20.18 21.46
N GLN A 35 -0.35 -19.42 22.06
CA GLN A 35 1.04 -19.81 22.28
C GLN A 35 1.05 -20.81 23.43
N GLU A 36 1.75 -21.93 23.28
CA GLU A 36 2.06 -22.79 24.43
C GLU A 36 2.91 -21.99 25.42
N ARG A 37 2.67 -22.17 26.73
CA ARG A 37 3.38 -21.44 27.79
C ARG A 37 4.89 -21.45 27.53
N ASP A 38 5.50 -20.28 27.43
CA ASP A 38 6.93 -20.17 27.15
C ASP A 38 7.73 -20.91 28.24
N PRO A 39 8.55 -21.92 27.88
CA PRO A 39 9.39 -22.63 28.84
C PRO A 39 10.40 -21.72 29.56
N GLN A 40 10.73 -20.55 29.00
CA GLN A 40 11.65 -19.58 29.62
C GLN A 40 10.99 -18.73 30.70
N LEU A 41 9.65 -18.74 30.81
CA LEU A 41 8.88 -17.90 31.72
C LEU A 41 9.01 -18.30 33.19
N GLY A 42 9.36 -19.56 33.47
CA GLY A 42 9.54 -20.07 34.84
C GLY A 42 8.28 -19.93 35.69
N ASP A 43 8.36 -19.17 36.79
CA ASP A 43 7.25 -18.89 37.71
C ASP A 43 6.49 -17.60 37.40
N TYR A 44 6.90 -16.86 36.35
CA TYR A 44 6.21 -15.64 35.96
C TYR A 44 4.82 -15.98 35.38
N PRO A 45 3.79 -15.15 35.65
CA PRO A 45 2.44 -15.39 35.11
C PRO A 45 2.43 -15.30 33.59
N ASP A 46 1.68 -16.20 32.96
CA ASP A 46 1.44 -16.19 31.51
C ASP A 46 0.30 -15.23 31.19
N LEU A 47 0.61 -14.10 30.57
CA LEU A 47 -0.32 -13.02 30.28
C LEU A 47 -0.81 -13.08 28.83
N PRO A 48 -2.05 -12.63 28.55
CA PRO A 48 -2.56 -12.64 27.19
C PRO A 48 -1.77 -11.68 26.29
N TRP A 49 -1.47 -12.13 25.07
CA TRP A 49 -0.83 -11.32 24.03
C TRP A 49 -1.81 -10.26 23.48
N VAL A 50 -1.99 -9.17 24.22
CA VAL A 50 -2.86 -8.05 23.86
C VAL A 50 -2.07 -6.76 24.01
N SER A 51 -2.07 -5.92 22.97
CA SER A 51 -1.39 -4.64 23.03
C SER A 51 -2.15 -3.66 23.91
N ASN A 52 -1.42 -2.85 24.68
CA ASN A 52 -1.98 -1.75 25.47
C ASN A 52 -2.72 -0.74 24.57
N GLN A 53 -2.41 -0.68 23.27
CA GLN A 53 -3.08 0.19 22.31
C GLN A 53 -4.58 -0.13 22.12
N GLU A 54 -5.01 -1.35 22.42
CA GLU A 54 -6.42 -1.75 22.35
C GLU A 54 -7.25 -1.24 23.53
N LEU A 55 -6.59 -0.94 24.65
CA LEU A 55 -7.23 -0.49 25.87
C LEU A 55 -7.84 0.92 25.72
N PRO A 56 -8.90 1.28 26.46
CA PRO A 56 -9.44 2.64 26.43
C PRO A 56 -8.40 3.69 26.87
N ALA A 57 -8.48 4.90 26.33
CA ALA A 57 -7.49 5.96 26.58
C ALA A 57 -7.50 6.56 28.00
N ARG A 58 -8.49 6.25 28.84
CA ARG A 58 -8.67 6.83 30.19
C ARG A 58 -9.01 5.75 31.21
N GLY A 59 -8.80 6.06 32.49
CA GLY A 59 -9.14 5.17 33.60
C GLY A 59 -7.95 4.43 34.23
N TRP A 60 -6.73 4.81 33.87
CA TRP A 60 -5.50 4.16 34.31
C TRP A 60 -4.73 5.05 35.28
N TRP A 61 -3.96 4.43 36.18
CA TRP A 61 -3.00 5.15 37.03
C TRP A 61 -1.90 5.79 36.19
N ASP A 62 -1.29 5.02 35.28
CA ASP A 62 -0.43 5.53 34.22
C ASP A 62 -1.26 5.70 32.94
N GLN A 63 -1.61 6.96 32.64
CA GLN A 63 -2.42 7.29 31.45
C GLN A 63 -1.67 7.11 30.14
N GLN A 64 -0.34 7.24 30.13
CA GLN A 64 0.45 7.13 28.89
C GLN A 64 0.59 5.67 28.48
N MET A 65 0.93 4.80 29.44
CA MET A 65 1.10 3.36 29.19
C MET A 65 -0.20 2.57 29.27
N ARG A 66 -1.30 3.18 29.74
CA ARG A 66 -2.60 2.55 29.99
C ARG A 66 -2.51 1.36 30.96
N ARG A 67 -1.87 1.59 32.12
CA ARG A 67 -1.59 0.54 33.13
C ARG A 67 -1.93 1.00 34.55
N ASN A 68 -2.33 0.08 35.43
CA ASN A 68 -2.48 0.36 36.85
C ASN A 68 -1.23 -0.02 37.67
N PHE A 69 -1.08 0.61 38.83
CA PHE A 69 0.02 0.30 39.73
C PHE A 69 -0.14 -1.10 40.34
N GLY A 70 0.90 -1.94 40.24
CA GLY A 70 0.91 -3.29 40.80
C GLY A 70 0.38 -4.38 39.86
N ASP A 71 -0.12 -4.02 38.68
CA ASP A 71 -0.48 -5.00 37.65
C ASP A 71 0.79 -5.70 37.12
N PRO A 72 0.76 -7.03 36.92
CA PRO A 72 1.88 -7.75 36.32
C PRO A 72 2.10 -7.31 34.87
N ILE A 73 3.37 -7.21 34.47
CA ILE A 73 3.80 -6.73 33.16
C ILE A 73 3.85 -7.92 32.19
N GLN A 74 3.38 -7.79 30.96
CA GLN A 74 3.49 -8.89 30.00
C GLN A 74 4.95 -9.11 29.61
N GLU A 75 5.34 -10.35 29.33
CA GLU A 75 6.73 -10.75 29.13
C GLU A 75 7.39 -10.13 27.89
N TYR A 76 6.59 -9.67 26.92
CA TYR A 76 7.00 -8.92 25.72
C TYR A 76 6.41 -7.50 25.71
N ASP A 77 6.38 -6.83 26.88
CA ASP A 77 5.86 -5.46 27.04
C ASP A 77 6.54 -4.47 26.09
N GLU A 78 7.80 -4.68 25.69
CA GLU A 78 8.47 -3.83 24.71
C GLU A 78 7.77 -3.80 23.35
N VAL A 79 7.14 -4.91 22.94
CA VAL A 79 6.37 -5.00 21.69
C VAL A 79 4.91 -4.61 21.91
N LEU A 80 4.33 -4.98 23.06
CA LEU A 80 2.91 -4.77 23.35
C LEU A 80 2.58 -3.42 24.00
N SER A 81 3.58 -2.67 24.45
CA SER A 81 3.40 -1.36 25.05
C SER A 81 2.84 -0.33 24.08
N MET A 82 2.46 0.83 24.62
CA MET A 82 2.07 2.00 23.82
C MET A 82 3.18 2.49 22.89
N TRP A 83 4.44 2.18 23.20
CA TRP A 83 5.62 2.57 22.41
C TRP A 83 6.04 1.51 21.40
N GLY A 84 5.39 0.36 21.40
CA GLY A 84 5.57 -0.68 20.40
C GLY A 84 5.02 -0.28 19.03
N PRO A 85 5.19 -1.14 18.02
CA PRO A 85 4.55 -0.95 16.72
C PRO A 85 3.03 -0.85 16.85
N ASP A 86 2.42 0.02 16.03
CA ASP A 86 0.96 0.23 16.06
C ASP A 86 0.20 -0.99 15.48
N ALA A 87 -0.91 -1.36 16.10
CA ALA A 87 -1.74 -2.47 15.67
C ALA A 87 -2.54 -2.10 14.40
N PRO A 88 -2.26 -2.70 13.23
CA PRO A 88 -2.93 -2.30 12.00
C PRO A 88 -4.42 -2.70 12.02
N PRO A 89 -5.34 -1.83 11.55
CA PRO A 89 -6.77 -2.13 11.52
C PRO A 89 -7.15 -3.15 10.45
N VAL A 90 -6.26 -3.40 9.47
CA VAL A 90 -6.47 -4.31 8.35
C VAL A 90 -5.58 -5.54 8.51
N PRO A 91 -6.10 -6.77 8.31
CA PRO A 91 -5.28 -7.97 8.33
C PRO A 91 -4.11 -7.90 7.33
N PRO A 92 -2.91 -8.38 7.70
CA PRO A 92 -1.68 -8.16 6.93
C PRO A 92 -1.77 -8.71 5.50
N HIS A 93 -2.39 -9.88 5.31
CA HIS A 93 -2.57 -10.48 3.98
C HIS A 93 -3.45 -9.61 3.06
N LYS A 94 -4.48 -8.96 3.61
CA LYS A 94 -5.35 -8.06 2.83
C LYS A 94 -4.61 -6.77 2.50
N ALA A 95 -3.89 -6.20 3.47
CA ALA A 95 -3.10 -4.99 3.27
C ALA A 95 -2.04 -5.19 2.17
N LEU A 96 -1.29 -6.30 2.23
CA LEU A 96 -0.30 -6.64 1.21
C LEU A 96 -0.93 -6.84 -0.16
N PHE A 97 -2.04 -7.58 -0.24
CA PHE A 97 -2.76 -7.80 -1.49
C PHE A 97 -3.27 -6.51 -2.12
N GLN A 98 -3.86 -5.61 -1.32
CA GLN A 98 -4.36 -4.32 -1.81
C GLN A 98 -3.22 -3.43 -2.29
N LEU A 99 -2.10 -3.40 -1.54
CA LEU A 99 -0.93 -2.62 -1.91
C LEU A 99 -0.29 -3.14 -3.20
N SER A 100 -0.09 -4.46 -3.31
CA SER A 100 0.52 -5.06 -4.50
C SER A 100 -0.38 -4.89 -5.73
N LEU A 101 -1.70 -5.03 -5.55
CA LEU A 101 -2.68 -4.78 -6.60
C LEU A 101 -2.60 -3.33 -7.10
N ALA A 102 -2.53 -2.35 -6.19
CA ALA A 102 -2.44 -0.94 -6.57
C ALA A 102 -1.15 -0.63 -7.34
N ILE A 103 -0.01 -1.12 -6.85
CA ILE A 103 1.29 -0.94 -7.51
C ILE A 103 1.30 -1.61 -8.89
N SER A 104 0.81 -2.84 -8.97
CA SER A 104 0.75 -3.60 -10.22
C SER A 104 -0.19 -2.94 -11.23
N ALA A 105 -1.35 -2.44 -10.79
CA ALA A 105 -2.29 -1.73 -11.67
C ALA A 105 -1.67 -0.44 -12.21
N PHE A 106 -1.00 0.33 -11.36
CA PHE A 106 -0.35 1.58 -11.78
C PHE A 106 0.80 1.33 -12.75
N ALA A 107 1.72 0.42 -12.42
CA ALA A 107 2.84 0.07 -13.28
C ALA A 107 2.37 -0.59 -14.59
N GLY A 108 1.40 -1.50 -14.52
CA GLY A 108 0.80 -2.14 -15.69
C GLY A 108 0.10 -1.14 -16.61
N PHE A 109 -0.59 -0.14 -16.06
CA PHE A 109 -1.18 0.94 -16.84
C PHE A 109 -0.10 1.80 -17.51
N GLY A 110 0.96 2.17 -16.78
CA GLY A 110 2.09 2.90 -17.36
C GLY A 110 2.76 2.15 -18.51
N PHE A 111 2.97 0.84 -18.35
CA PHE A 111 3.50 -0.02 -19.40
C PHE A 111 2.56 -0.09 -20.61
N LEU A 112 1.26 -0.28 -20.38
CA LEU A 112 0.27 -0.30 -21.45
C LEU A 112 0.26 1.03 -22.22
N CYS A 113 0.32 2.15 -21.52
CA CYS A 113 0.40 3.47 -22.14
C CYS A 113 1.64 3.58 -23.03
N GLN A 114 2.82 3.25 -22.51
CA GLN A 114 4.08 3.40 -23.24
C GLN A 114 4.17 2.51 -24.48
N TYR A 115 3.72 1.25 -24.40
CA TYR A 115 3.97 0.27 -25.48
C TYR A 115 2.80 0.08 -26.45
N ALA A 116 1.57 0.40 -26.05
CA ALA A 116 0.39 0.15 -26.89
C ALA A 116 -0.36 1.42 -27.29
N LEU A 117 -0.31 2.49 -26.48
CA LEU A 117 -1.16 3.68 -26.69
C LEU A 117 -0.38 4.89 -27.20
N VAL A 118 0.90 5.01 -26.88
CA VAL A 118 1.74 6.11 -27.34
C VAL A 118 2.24 5.79 -28.75
N PRO A 119 1.89 6.59 -29.77
CA PRO A 119 2.43 6.42 -31.10
C PRO A 119 3.91 6.82 -31.13
N ASP A 120 4.67 6.19 -32.03
CA ASP A 120 6.05 6.58 -32.26
C ASP A 120 6.15 8.03 -32.69
N ARG A 121 7.18 8.71 -32.19
CA ARG A 121 7.47 10.10 -32.52
C ARG A 121 7.60 10.22 -34.04
N PRO A 122 6.76 11.03 -34.73
CA PRO A 122 6.76 11.14 -36.18
C PRO A 122 7.89 12.05 -36.72
N THR A 123 8.88 12.36 -35.91
CA THR A 123 9.94 13.33 -36.23
C THR A 123 11.29 12.79 -35.77
N VAL A 124 12.29 12.85 -36.64
CA VAL A 124 13.68 12.54 -36.31
C VAL A 124 14.12 13.44 -35.14
N PRO A 125 14.89 12.93 -34.15
CA PRO A 125 15.34 13.80 -33.07
C PRO A 125 16.22 14.90 -33.66
N ARG A 126 16.27 16.07 -33.00
CA ARG A 126 17.07 17.17 -33.50
C ARG A 126 18.55 16.80 -33.46
N GLU A 127 19.18 16.77 -34.62
CA GLU A 127 20.62 16.62 -34.76
C GLU A 127 21.31 17.98 -34.68
N TYR A 128 22.54 17.97 -34.20
CA TYR A 128 23.32 19.15 -33.88
C TYR A 128 24.71 19.01 -34.50
N PRO A 129 25.19 20.02 -35.26
CA PRO A 129 26.49 19.95 -35.93
C PRO A 129 27.64 19.85 -34.93
N TYR A 130 28.85 19.53 -35.41
CA TYR A 130 30.04 19.33 -34.55
C TYR A 130 29.82 18.21 -33.52
N SER A 131 29.22 17.11 -33.99
CA SER A 131 28.92 15.91 -33.20
C SER A 131 28.14 16.18 -31.91
N GLY A 132 27.07 16.96 -31.97
CA GLY A 132 26.25 17.26 -30.78
C GLY A 132 26.74 18.45 -29.96
N LEU A 133 27.46 19.42 -30.55
CA LEU A 133 27.97 20.62 -29.86
C LEU A 133 28.88 20.29 -28.65
N VAL A 134 29.68 19.22 -28.71
CA VAL A 134 30.53 18.77 -27.59
C VAL A 134 31.40 19.89 -27.03
N ARG A 135 32.06 20.65 -27.93
CA ARG A 135 32.93 21.77 -27.53
C ARG A 135 32.16 22.90 -26.86
N GLU A 136 30.99 23.26 -27.40
CA GLU A 136 30.19 24.38 -26.91
C GLU A 136 29.48 24.07 -25.59
N LEU A 137 29.20 22.78 -25.33
CA LEU A 137 28.60 22.31 -24.09
C LEU A 137 29.64 21.98 -23.00
N GLY A 138 30.92 22.25 -23.25
CA GLY A 138 32.03 22.01 -22.31
C GLY A 138 32.42 20.54 -22.15
N GLY A 139 32.05 19.68 -23.10
CA GLY A 139 32.46 18.28 -23.13
C GLY A 139 33.92 18.11 -23.56
N LEU A 140 34.57 17.10 -23.00
CA LEU A 140 35.89 16.64 -23.44
C LEU A 140 35.71 15.62 -24.57
N GLU A 141 36.52 15.71 -25.62
CA GLU A 141 36.45 14.80 -26.78
C GLU A 141 36.62 13.32 -26.36
N GLU A 142 37.38 13.06 -25.30
CA GLU A 142 37.64 11.72 -24.73
C GLU A 142 36.42 11.06 -24.07
N ASN A 143 35.42 11.84 -23.63
CA ASN A 143 34.23 11.34 -22.92
C ASN A 143 32.98 11.32 -23.82
N LYS A 144 33.17 11.40 -25.13
CA LYS A 144 32.08 11.44 -26.10
C LYS A 144 31.32 10.10 -26.10
N ALA A 145 30.05 10.14 -25.74
CA ALA A 145 29.20 8.95 -25.63
C ALA A 145 28.62 8.45 -26.96
N SER A 146 28.66 9.26 -28.02
CA SER A 146 28.10 8.95 -29.34
C SER A 146 29.08 9.37 -30.44
N GLU A 147 29.69 8.40 -31.11
CA GLU A 147 30.52 8.62 -32.31
C GLU A 147 29.60 8.68 -33.54
N GLU A 148 29.25 9.90 -33.98
CA GLU A 148 28.66 10.09 -35.30
C GLU A 148 29.78 10.01 -36.35
N THR A 149 29.84 8.90 -37.10
CA THR A 149 30.75 8.71 -38.24
C THR A 149 30.33 9.64 -39.37
N ASN A 150 31.08 10.73 -39.60
CA ASN A 150 30.92 11.59 -40.76
C ASN A 150 31.56 10.92 -42.00
N GLU A 151 30.85 10.01 -42.65
CA GLU A 151 31.32 9.36 -43.90
C GLU A 151 30.77 10.00 -45.19
N ASP A 152 29.87 10.99 -45.12
CA ASP A 152 29.14 11.49 -46.30
C ASP A 152 29.48 12.93 -46.74
N ILE A 153 30.70 13.44 -46.49
CA ILE A 153 31.12 14.76 -46.98
C ILE A 153 32.41 14.63 -47.80
N ASP A 154 32.34 13.94 -48.94
CA ASP A 154 33.32 14.01 -50.03
C ASP A 154 32.61 13.77 -51.39
N GLU A 155 31.78 14.72 -51.82
CA GLU A 155 31.47 15.02 -53.25
C GLU A 155 31.35 16.54 -53.46
#